data_AF-A0A066RYK9-F1
#
_entry.id   AF-A0A066RYK9-F1
#
_cell.length_a   1.000
_cell.length_b   1.000
_cell.length_c   1.000
_cell.angle_alpha   90.00
_cell.angle_beta   90.00
_cell.angle_gamma   90.00
#
_symmetry.space_group_name_H-M   'P 1'
#
loop_
_entity.id
_entity.type
_entity.pdbx_description
1 polymer ?
#
loop_
_entity_poly.entity_id
_entity_poly.type
_entity_poly.pdbx_seq_one_letter_code
_entity_poly.pdbx_strand_id
1 'polypeptide(L)'
;MTQHRLSVDTIRQASGWMARLWADDVSDEDRQAFHAWRLDHPDNESAWQQLTQIQAQFSAVPQHAASRRILMTRRGTSRHRQSITLVPWPDSVS
;
A
#
# COMPACT_ATOMS: atom_id res chain seq x y z
N MET A 1 7.85 21.72 -20.54
CA MET A 1 8.35 20.96 -19.37
C MET A 1 8.69 19.56 -19.86
N THR A 2 9.97 19.29 -20.09
CA THR A 2 10.49 18.08 -20.71
C THR A 2 10.31 16.89 -19.77
N GLN A 3 9.35 16.03 -20.08
CA GLN A 3 9.19 14.75 -19.42
C GLN A 3 10.38 13.88 -19.81
N HIS A 4 11.44 13.90 -18.99
CA HIS A 4 12.59 13.00 -19.13
C HIS A 4 12.03 11.58 -19.05
N ARG A 5 12.10 10.82 -20.15
CA ARG A 5 11.71 9.41 -20.11
C ARG A 5 12.68 8.71 -19.19
N LEU A 6 12.31 8.56 -17.92
CA LEU A 6 13.04 7.72 -16.97
C LEU A 6 13.23 6.36 -17.63
N SER A 7 14.49 5.97 -17.79
CA SER A 7 14.79 4.68 -18.38
C SER A 7 14.33 3.57 -17.44
N VAL A 8 13.76 2.50 -18.01
CA VAL A 8 13.33 1.33 -17.24
C VAL A 8 14.48 0.75 -16.42
N ASP A 9 15.71 0.87 -16.94
CA ASP A 9 16.92 0.43 -16.26
C ASP A 9 17.20 1.22 -14.97
N THR A 10 17.08 2.55 -15.02
CA THR A 10 17.22 3.45 -13.86
C THR A 10 16.16 3.15 -12.78
N ILE A 11 14.91 2.88 -13.18
CA ILE A 11 13.84 2.49 -12.25
C ILE A 11 14.13 1.13 -11.61
N ARG A 12 14.68 0.18 -12.38
CA ARG A 12 15.09 -1.13 -11.87
C ARG A 12 16.22 -1.00 -10.85
N GLN A 13 17.23 -0.19 -11.15
CA GLN A 13 18.33 0.10 -10.23
C GLN A 13 17.84 0.75 -8.94
N ALA A 14 16.97 1.76 -9.06
CA ALA A 14 16.35 2.42 -7.91
C ALA A 14 15.54 1.44 -7.04
N SER A 15 14.80 0.53 -7.67
CA SER A 15 14.06 -0.53 -6.96
C SER A 15 15.00 -1.50 -6.24
N GLY A 16 16.15 -1.83 -6.84
CA GLY A 16 17.21 -2.62 -6.20
C GLY A 16 17.78 -1.95 -4.95
N TRP A 17 18.04 -0.64 -5.01
CA TRP A 17 18.45 0.14 -3.85
C TRP A 17 17.37 0.18 -2.75
N MET A 18 16.10 0.27 -3.14
CA MET A 18 14.98 0.26 -2.20
C MET A 18 14.92 -1.05 -1.41
N ALA A 19 15.08 -2.19 -2.08
CA ALA A 19 15.16 -3.49 -1.43
C ALA A 19 16.40 -3.61 -0.53
N ARG A 20 17.54 -3.06 -0.96
CA ARG A 20 18.79 -3.07 -0.16
C ARG A 20 18.68 -2.19 1.09
N LEU A 21 18.08 -1.01 0.99
CA LEU A 21 17.89 -0.08 2.11
C LEU A 21 16.83 -0.56 3.11
N TRP A 22 15.94 -1.47 2.71
CA TRP A 22 14.98 -2.12 3.60
C TRP A 22 15.50 -3.42 4.22
N ALA A 23 16.68 -3.88 3.81
CA ALA A 23 17.32 -5.00 4.48
C ALA A 23 17.75 -4.57 5.90
N ASP A 24 17.59 -5.47 6.86
CA ASP A 24 17.96 -5.23 8.27
C ASP A 24 19.48 -5.01 8.43
N ASP A 25 20.27 -5.57 7.51
CA ASP A 25 21.75 -5.57 7.50
C ASP A 25 22.34 -4.50 6.55
N VAL A 26 21.68 -3.36 6.39
CA VAL A 26 22.20 -2.31 5.50
C VAL A 26 23.50 -1.73 6.07
N SER A 27 24.60 -1.84 5.32
CA SER A 27 25.90 -1.33 5.76
C SER A 27 26.11 0.14 5.37
N ASP A 28 27.10 0.79 5.99
CA ASP A 28 27.47 2.16 5.61
C ASP A 28 28.11 2.23 4.21
N GLU A 29 28.70 1.14 3.71
CA GLU A 29 29.14 1.03 2.31
C GLU A 29 27.96 1.06 1.35
N ASP A 30 26.86 0.35 1.67
CA ASP A 30 25.64 0.37 0.86
C ASP A 30 25.04 1.78 0.78
N ARG A 31 25.04 2.52 1.89
CA ARG A 31 24.58 3.91 1.93
C ARG A 31 25.46 4.84 1.08
N GLN A 32 26.77 4.64 1.11
CA GLN A 32 27.71 5.42 0.31
C GLN A 32 27.58 5.10 -1.19
N ALA A 33 27.46 3.82 -1.54
CA ALA A 33 27.26 3.38 -2.92
C ALA A 33 25.93 3.89 -3.48
N PHE A 34 24.87 3.90 -2.66
CA PHE A 34 23.59 4.51 -3.00
C PHE A 34 23.71 6.02 -3.24
N HIS A 35 24.43 6.74 -2.38
CA HIS A 35 24.65 8.17 -2.53
C HIS A 35 25.46 8.50 -3.79
N ALA A 36 26.50 7.72 -4.08
CA ALA A 36 27.29 7.84 -5.29
C ALA A 36 26.44 7.60 -6.55
N TRP A 37 25.62 6.54 -6.57
CA TRP A 37 24.72 6.24 -7.68
C TRP A 37 23.71 7.37 -7.95
N ARG A 38 23.18 8.02 -6.91
CA ARG A 38 22.27 9.17 -7.06
C ARG A 38 22.95 10.41 -7.62
N LEU A 39 24.20 10.65 -7.26
CA LEU A 39 24.97 11.81 -7.73
C LEU A 39 25.53 11.63 -9.15
N ASP A 40 25.67 10.39 -9.60
CA ASP A 40 26.24 10.04 -10.91
C ASP A 40 25.39 10.55 -12.08
N HIS A 41 24.06 10.46 -11.97
CA HIS A 41 23.13 10.91 -13.02
C HIS A 41 21.85 11.58 -12.49
N PRO A 42 21.39 12.68 -13.11
CA PRO A 42 20.14 13.34 -12.74
C PRO A 42 18.89 12.46 -12.96
N ASP A 43 18.97 11.48 -13.86
CA ASP A 43 17.91 10.50 -14.08
C ASP A 43 17.77 9.51 -12.92
N ASN A 44 18.90 9.13 -12.29
CA ASN A 44 18.92 8.25 -11.12
C ASN A 44 18.22 8.91 -9.94
N GLU A 45 18.53 10.18 -9.70
CA GLU A 45 17.82 10.96 -8.69
C GLU A 45 16.33 11.10 -9.00
N SER A 46 15.98 11.40 -10.25
CA SER A 46 14.58 11.56 -10.65
C SER A 46 13.77 10.27 -10.48
N ALA A 47 14.33 9.11 -10.84
CA ALA A 47 13.70 7.81 -10.61
C ALA A 47 13.56 7.49 -9.11
N TRP A 48 14.59 7.78 -8.31
CA TRP A 48 14.54 7.60 -6.87
C TRP A 48 13.45 8.47 -6.21
N GLN A 49 13.33 9.73 -6.63
CA GLN A 49 12.30 10.65 -6.13
C GLN A 49 10.88 10.16 -6.45
N GLN A 50 10.64 9.66 -7.67
CA GLN A 50 9.33 9.11 -8.05
C GLN A 50 8.96 7.87 -7.21
N LEU A 51 9.90 6.94 -7.04
CA LEU A 51 9.69 5.75 -6.19
C LEU A 51 9.45 6.12 -4.72
N THR A 52 10.20 7.09 -4.19
CA THR A 52 10.04 7.56 -2.81
C THR A 52 8.69 8.26 -2.61
N GLN A 53 8.21 9.04 -3.58
CA GLN A 53 6.86 9.62 -3.50
C GLN A 53 5.78 8.55 -3.43
N ILE A 54 5.85 7.52 -4.27
CA ILE A 54 4.89 6.42 -4.27
C ILE A 54 4.93 5.71 -2.90
N GLN A 55 6.12 5.38 -2.39
CA GLN A 55 6.28 4.81 -1.06
C GLN A 55 5.69 5.72 0.02
N ALA A 56 5.98 7.01 -0.02
CA ALA A 56 5.46 7.98 0.95
C ALA A 56 3.93 8.03 0.91
N GLN A 57 3.30 7.93 -0.26
CA GLN A 57 1.84 7.84 -0.38
C GLN A 57 1.29 6.56 0.25
N PHE A 58 1.97 5.42 0.08
CA PHE A 58 1.59 4.17 0.74
C PHE A 58 1.80 4.21 2.26
N SER A 59 2.87 4.83 2.75
CA SER A 59 3.13 5.04 4.17
C SER A 59 2.21 6.09 4.80
N ALA A 60 1.79 7.09 4.02
CA ALA A 60 0.92 8.19 4.43
C ALA A 60 -0.58 7.84 4.37
N VAL A 61 -0.96 6.57 4.17
CA VAL A 61 -2.35 6.13 4.31
C VAL A 61 -2.80 6.43 5.75
N PRO A 62 -3.66 7.45 5.98
CA PRO A 62 -4.08 7.78 7.31
C PRO A 62 -5.05 6.68 7.75
N GLN A 63 -4.65 5.89 8.75
CA GLN A 63 -5.54 4.95 9.45
C GLN A 63 -6.82 5.64 10.01
N HIS A 64 -6.83 6.97 10.03
CA HIS A 64 -7.93 7.81 10.49
C HIS A 64 -8.93 8.25 9.40
N ALA A 65 -8.62 8.12 8.10
CA ALA A 65 -9.54 8.55 7.04
C ALA A 65 -10.61 7.48 6.70
N ALA A 66 -10.27 6.19 6.85
CA ALA A 66 -11.19 5.09 6.53
C ALA A 66 -12.17 4.77 7.67
N SER A 67 -11.77 5.00 8.93
CA SER A 67 -12.51 4.52 10.10
C SER A 67 -13.73 5.38 10.46
N ARG A 68 -13.74 6.69 10.12
CA ARG A 68 -14.81 7.60 10.57
C ARG A 68 -16.03 7.63 9.64
N ARG A 69 -15.89 7.27 8.36
CA ARG A 69 -16.99 7.37 7.38
C ARG A 69 -17.86 6.11 7.30
N ILE A 70 -17.33 4.95 7.69
CA ILE A 70 -18.08 3.68 7.64
C ILE A 70 -18.94 3.47 8.89
N LEU A 71 -18.58 4.05 10.05
CA LEU A 71 -19.34 3.84 11.29
C LEU A 71 -20.68 4.60 11.38
N MET A 72 -20.93 5.60 10.52
CA MET A 72 -22.14 6.44 10.63
C MET A 72 -23.33 5.96 9.79
N THR A 73 -23.17 4.93 8.96
CA THR A 73 -24.27 4.41 8.11
C THR A 73 -25.16 3.37 8.82
N ARG A 74 -24.84 2.90 10.03
CA ARG A 74 -25.58 1.81 10.69
C ARG A 74 -26.25 2.21 12.01
N ARG A 75 -27.08 3.26 12.00
CA ARG A 75 -28.09 3.48 13.06
C ARG A 75 -29.40 3.99 12.46
N GLY A 76 -30.09 3.12 11.75
CA GLY A 76 -31.45 3.37 11.31
C GLY A 76 -32.08 2.09 10.83
N THR A 77 -33.15 1.66 11.49
CA THR A 77 -34.05 0.56 11.13
C THR A 77 -33.62 -0.85 11.55
N SER A 78 -34.00 -1.24 12.77
CA SER A 78 -34.51 -2.59 13.00
C SER A 78 -35.67 -2.51 13.99
N ARG A 79 -36.86 -2.27 13.42
CA ARG A 79 -38.14 -2.49 14.07
C ARG A 79 -38.92 -3.43 13.16
N HIS A 80 -38.58 -4.72 13.20
CA HIS A 80 -39.48 -5.74 12.69
C HIS A 80 -39.42 -6.97 13.60
N ARG A 81 -40.40 -7.01 14.50
CA ARG A 81 -40.81 -8.23 15.20
C ARG A 81 -41.49 -9.11 14.17
N GLN A 82 -40.91 -10.23 13.77
CA GLN A 82 -41.70 -11.33 13.22
C GLN A 82 -41.24 -12.66 13.80
N SER A 83 -42.21 -13.22 14.51
CA SER A 83 -42.30 -14.57 15.06
C SER A 83 -41.82 -15.61 14.05
N ILE A 84 -40.84 -16.40 14.46
CA ILE A 84 -40.55 -17.68 13.82
C ILE A 84 -41.67 -18.63 14.25
N THR A 85 -42.55 -18.94 13.30
CA THR A 85 -43.46 -20.08 13.46
C THR A 85 -42.63 -21.32 13.21
N LEU A 86 -42.50 -22.14 14.26
CA LEU A 86 -41.91 -23.46 14.22
C LEU A 86 -42.75 -24.34 13.28
N VAL A 87 -42.24 -24.66 12.10
CA VAL A 87 -42.79 -25.72 11.24
C VAL A 87 -42.16 -27.04 11.70
N PRO A 88 -42.92 -27.99 12.27
CA PRO A 88 -42.40 -29.32 12.56
C PRO A 88 -42.23 -30.12 11.26
N TRP A 89 -41.03 -30.65 11.05
CA TRP A 89 -40.70 -31.53 9.93
C TRP A 89 -41.32 -32.93 10.15
N PRO A 90 -42.11 -33.47 9.19
CA PRO A 90 -42.69 -34.81 9.30
C PRO A 90 -41.69 -35.91 8.88
N ASP A 91 -41.78 -37.04 9.59
CA ASP A 91 -41.09 -38.31 9.36
C ASP A 91 -40.92 -38.72 7.89
N SER A 92 -39.73 -39.21 7.55
CA SER A 92 -39.51 -40.03 6.35
C SER A 92 -38.80 -41.32 6.75
N VAL A 93 -39.62 -42.36 6.71
CA VAL A 93 -39.40 -43.80 6.82
C VAL A 93 -38.17 -44.34 6.06
N SER A 94 -37.53 -45.35 6.65
CA SER A 94 -37.07 -46.58 5.96
C SER A 94 -37.02 -47.74 6.96
#